data_AF-A0A1S2N0D5-F1
#
_entry.id   AF-A0A1S2N0D5-F1
#
_cell.length_a   1.000
_cell.length_b   1.000
_cell.length_c   1.000
_cell.angle_alpha   90.00
_cell.angle_beta   90.00
_cell.angle_gamma   90.00
#
_symmetry.space_group_name_H-M   'P 1'
#
loop_
_entity.id
_entity.type
_entity.pdbx_description
1 polymer ?
#
loop_
_entity_poly.entity_id
_entity_poly.type
_entity_poly.pdbx_seq_one_letter_code
_entity_poly.pdbx_strand_id
1 'polypeptide(L)'
;MPWSLRFRSFEPQDAFSTSARIYLNQDLRAVSRMIDGDGGSQSQAALKMTIMRGILQHVGACADDHPLDCIAEEHPESLAAAAYRTATQHLRYASLAEAMSDLRNRPHILEMKLMNTAEYLR
;
A
#
# COMPACT_ATOMS: atom_id res chain seq x y z
N MET A 1 4.87 -2.40 17.76
CA MET A 1 4.44 -2.01 16.39
C MET A 1 3.68 -0.69 16.46
N PRO A 2 4.11 0.36 15.74
CA PRO A 2 3.46 1.69 15.78
C PRO A 2 2.10 1.72 15.07
N TRP A 3 1.90 0.83 14.10
CA TRP A 3 0.64 0.66 13.39
C TRP A 3 0.50 -0.78 12.89
N SER A 4 -0.74 -1.17 12.59
CA SER A 4 -1.05 -2.41 11.88
C SER A 4 -2.13 -2.15 10.83
N LEU A 5 -1.97 -2.75 9.66
CA LEU A 5 -2.95 -2.71 8.58
C LEU A 5 -3.64 -4.07 8.51
N ARG A 6 -4.97 -4.08 8.54
CA ARG A 6 -5.76 -5.30 8.38
C ARG A 6 -6.71 -5.15 7.21
N PHE A 7 -6.72 -6.15 6.35
CA PHE A 7 -7.66 -6.27 5.26
C PHE A 7 -8.77 -7.26 5.62
N ARG A 8 -9.98 -6.99 5.15
CA ARG A 8 -11.15 -7.87 5.29
C ARG A 8 -11.74 -8.32 3.95
N SER A 9 -11.23 -7.78 2.86
CA SER A 9 -11.55 -8.23 1.52
C SER A 9 -10.98 -9.61 1.24
N PHE A 10 -11.65 -10.29 0.34
CA PHE A 10 -11.26 -11.60 -0.15
C PHE A 10 -10.86 -11.54 -1.63
N GLU A 11 -11.40 -10.56 -2.38
CA GLU A 11 -11.18 -10.44 -3.81
C GLU A 11 -10.61 -9.06 -4.20
N PRO A 12 -9.84 -8.96 -5.30
CA PRO A 12 -9.29 -7.67 -5.75
C PRO A 12 -10.34 -6.64 -6.16
N GLN A 13 -11.54 -7.08 -6.59
CA GLN A 13 -12.67 -6.22 -6.95
C GLN A 13 -13.42 -5.63 -5.75
N ASP A 14 -13.18 -6.11 -4.53
CA ASP A 14 -13.83 -5.61 -3.33
C ASP A 14 -13.58 -4.10 -3.14
N ALA A 15 -14.63 -3.37 -2.77
CA ALA A 15 -14.56 -1.93 -2.56
C ALA A 15 -13.50 -1.56 -1.51
N PHE A 16 -12.60 -0.65 -1.85
CA PHE A 16 -11.48 -0.26 -0.97
C PHE A 16 -11.97 0.31 0.38
N SER A 17 -13.04 1.11 0.34
CA SER A 17 -13.60 1.86 1.49
C SER A 17 -14.00 0.97 2.67
N THR A 18 -14.39 -0.28 2.42
CA THR A 18 -14.82 -1.23 3.45
C THR A 18 -13.77 -2.30 3.75
N SER A 19 -12.70 -2.35 2.96
CA SER A 19 -11.80 -3.49 2.90
C SER A 19 -10.54 -3.33 3.75
N ALA A 20 -10.09 -2.11 4.05
CA ALA A 20 -8.88 -1.86 4.82
C ALA A 20 -9.15 -1.12 6.13
N ARG A 21 -8.48 -1.52 7.21
CA ARG A 21 -8.46 -0.80 8.50
C ARG A 21 -7.04 -0.63 9.00
N ILE A 22 -6.70 0.60 9.39
CA ILE A 22 -5.42 0.95 10.02
C ILE A 22 -5.66 1.11 11.52
N TYR A 23 -4.86 0.43 12.33
CA TYR A 23 -4.83 0.59 13.78
C TYR A 23 -3.54 1.28 14.17
N LEU A 24 -3.64 2.35 14.95
CA LEU A 24 -2.51 3.16 15.42
C LEU A 24 -2.29 2.92 16.91
N ASN A 25 -1.05 2.66 17.33
CA ASN A 25 -0.71 2.50 18.73
C ASN A 25 -0.40 3.86 19.36
N GLN A 26 -1.40 4.46 20.00
CA GLN A 26 -1.29 5.81 20.59
C GLN A 26 -0.42 5.87 21.85
N ASP A 27 -0.12 4.74 22.49
CA ASP A 27 0.81 4.69 23.62
C ASP A 27 2.24 5.05 23.19
N LEU A 28 2.54 4.95 21.90
CA LEU A 28 3.81 5.38 21.34
C LEU A 28 3.77 6.87 21.02
N ARG A 29 4.61 7.65 21.72
CA ARG A 29 4.70 9.11 21.57
C ARG A 29 4.84 9.58 20.12
N ALA A 30 5.59 8.86 19.28
CA ALA A 30 5.75 9.19 17.87
C ALA A 30 4.42 9.13 17.10
N VAL A 31 3.56 8.17 17.43
CA VAL A 31 2.23 7.98 16.81
C VAL A 31 1.25 9.02 17.33
N SER A 32 1.22 9.29 18.65
CA SER A 32 0.40 10.36 19.22
C SER A 32 0.73 11.71 18.56
N ARG A 33 2.01 12.10 18.52
CA ARG A 33 2.44 13.36 17.89
C ARG A 33 2.03 13.43 16.42
N MET A 34 2.14 12.33 15.68
CA MET A 34 1.70 12.26 14.28
C MET A 34 0.21 12.51 14.11
N ILE A 35 -0.63 11.98 15.02
CA ILE A 35 -2.08 12.24 15.03
C ILE A 35 -2.36 13.71 15.37
N ASP A 36 -1.60 14.27 16.30
CA ASP A 36 -1.71 15.67 16.74
C ASP A 36 -1.15 16.68 15.71
N GLY A 37 -0.65 16.21 14.57
CA GLY A 37 -0.06 17.05 13.51
C GLY A 37 1.37 17.53 13.76
N ASP A 38 1.97 17.16 14.90
CA ASP A 38 3.35 17.49 15.32
C ASP A 38 4.32 16.30 15.15
N GLY A 39 3.91 15.27 14.42
CA GLY A 39 4.75 14.10 14.14
C GLY A 39 5.75 14.41 13.03
N GLY A 40 7.03 14.08 13.27
CA GLY A 40 8.08 14.25 12.28
C GLY A 40 7.78 13.52 10.95
N SER A 41 8.29 14.09 9.85
CA SER A 41 8.12 13.58 8.49
C SER A 41 8.45 12.09 8.33
N GLN A 42 9.44 11.60 9.09
CA GLN A 42 9.84 10.19 9.09
C GLN A 42 8.75 9.21 9.55
N SER A 43 7.94 9.58 10.55
CA SER A 43 6.85 8.70 11.02
C SER A 43 5.72 8.61 9.99
N GLN A 44 5.40 9.74 9.35
CA GLN A 44 4.43 9.79 8.26
C GLN A 44 4.93 9.02 7.02
N ALA A 45 6.20 9.17 6.68
CA ALA A 45 6.88 8.42 5.63
C ALA A 45 6.77 6.91 5.86
N ALA A 46 7.12 6.45 7.07
CA ALA A 46 7.05 5.05 7.43
C ALA A 46 5.63 4.48 7.41
N LEU A 47 4.63 5.27 7.85
CA LEU A 47 3.22 4.89 7.74
C LEU A 47 2.79 4.78 6.27
N LYS A 48 3.13 5.75 5.42
CA LYS A 48 2.85 5.71 3.97
C LYS A 48 3.44 4.46 3.32
N MET A 49 4.71 4.13 3.60
CA MET A 49 5.33 2.89 3.09
C MET A 49 4.56 1.65 3.53
N THR A 50 4.16 1.60 4.79
CA THR A 50 3.44 0.45 5.34
C THR A 50 2.09 0.26 4.66
N ILE A 51 1.37 1.36 4.40
CA ILE A 51 0.09 1.34 3.68
C ILE A 51 0.30 0.85 2.24
N MET A 52 1.22 1.49 1.49
CA MET A 52 1.48 1.13 0.09
C MET A 52 1.92 -0.33 -0.05
N ARG A 53 2.87 -0.77 0.77
CA ARG A 53 3.33 -2.16 0.80
C ARG A 53 2.19 -3.11 1.08
N GLY A 54 1.39 -2.82 2.11
CA GLY A 54 0.30 -3.69 2.52
C GLY A 54 -0.80 -3.81 1.47
N ILE A 55 -1.14 -2.73 0.77
CA ILE A 55 -2.12 -2.76 -0.34
C ILE A 55 -1.63 -3.70 -1.46
N LEU A 56 -0.38 -3.54 -1.89
CA LEU A 56 0.19 -4.36 -2.97
C LEU A 56 0.31 -5.83 -2.55
N GLN A 57 0.76 -6.09 -1.33
CA GLN A 57 0.86 -7.45 -0.79
C GLN A 57 -0.51 -8.14 -0.69
N HIS A 58 -1.52 -7.42 -0.20
CA HIS A 58 -2.87 -7.97 -0.06
C HIS A 58 -3.49 -8.28 -1.42
N VAL A 59 -3.44 -7.33 -2.36
CA VAL A 59 -3.95 -7.56 -3.72
C VAL A 59 -3.18 -8.67 -4.42
N GLY A 60 -1.86 -8.73 -4.27
CA GLY A 60 -1.04 -9.80 -4.85
C GLY A 60 -1.33 -11.18 -4.25
N ALA A 61 -1.80 -11.26 -3.00
CA ALA A 61 -2.21 -12.50 -2.35
C ALA A 61 -3.63 -12.94 -2.72
N CYS A 62 -4.52 -11.98 -2.99
CA CYS A 62 -5.88 -12.22 -3.49
C CYS A 62 -5.96 -12.34 -5.03
N ALA A 63 -4.84 -12.16 -5.72
CA ALA A 63 -4.80 -12.21 -7.17
C ALA A 63 -4.90 -13.67 -7.65
N ASP A 64 -6.05 -14.00 -8.22
CA ASP A 64 -6.18 -15.19 -9.07
C ASP A 64 -5.49 -14.95 -10.43
N ASP A 65 -5.60 -15.91 -11.36
CA ASP A 65 -5.07 -15.81 -12.73
C ASP A 65 -5.68 -14.64 -13.57
N HIS A 66 -6.54 -13.82 -12.97
CA HIS A 66 -7.15 -12.66 -13.62
C HIS A 66 -6.18 -11.47 -13.73
N PRO A 67 -6.18 -10.75 -14.86
CA PRO A 67 -5.35 -9.55 -15.01
C PRO A 67 -5.83 -8.42 -14.08
N LEU A 68 -5.05 -8.13 -13.03
CA LEU A 68 -5.38 -7.09 -12.05
C LEU A 68 -5.52 -5.68 -12.64
N ASP A 69 -4.79 -5.37 -13.71
CA ASP A 69 -4.92 -4.09 -14.41
C ASP A 69 -6.32 -3.95 -15.03
N CYS A 70 -6.90 -5.02 -15.60
CA CYS A 70 -8.27 -5.00 -16.13
C CYS A 70 -9.30 -4.82 -15.01
N ILE A 71 -9.14 -5.55 -13.89
CA ILE A 71 -10.03 -5.39 -12.73
C ILE A 71 -9.99 -3.95 -12.19
N ALA A 72 -8.81 -3.32 -12.17
CA ALA A 72 -8.65 -1.94 -11.73
C ALA A 72 -9.36 -0.94 -12.65
N GLU A 73 -9.39 -1.18 -13.96
CA GLU A 73 -10.10 -0.37 -14.94
C GLU A 73 -11.62 -0.57 -14.85
N GLU A 74 -12.08 -1.81 -14.68
CA GLU A 74 -13.50 -2.17 -14.59
C GLU A 74 -14.14 -1.75 -13.26
N HIS A 75 -13.35 -1.73 -12.17
CA HIS A 75 -13.82 -1.42 -10.82
C HIS A 75 -12.98 -0.31 -10.17
N PRO A 76 -13.23 0.98 -10.46
CA PRO A 76 -12.35 2.09 -10.06
C PRO A 76 -12.29 2.36 -8.55
N GLU A 77 -13.29 1.94 -7.79
CA GLU A 77 -13.36 1.99 -6.32
C GLU A 77 -12.77 0.74 -5.61
N SER A 78 -12.30 -0.24 -6.37
CA SER A 78 -11.80 -1.51 -5.83
C SER A 78 -10.43 -1.41 -5.18
N LEU A 79 -10.04 -2.48 -4.49
CA LEU A 79 -8.67 -2.70 -4.04
C LEU A 79 -7.67 -2.79 -5.19
N ALA A 80 -8.01 -3.46 -6.29
CA ALA A 80 -7.17 -3.51 -7.49
C ALA A 80 -6.90 -2.10 -8.02
N ALA A 81 -7.91 -1.23 -8.08
CA ALA A 81 -7.74 0.15 -8.49
C ALA A 81 -6.89 0.97 -7.50
N ALA A 82 -7.04 0.74 -6.19
CA ALA A 82 -6.17 1.35 -5.19
C ALA A 82 -4.71 0.89 -5.32
N ALA A 83 -4.49 -0.40 -5.59
CA ALA A 83 -3.18 -0.97 -5.83
C ALA A 83 -2.56 -0.46 -7.14
N TYR A 84 -3.35 -0.33 -8.21
CA TYR A 84 -2.94 0.24 -9.48
C TYR A 84 -2.46 1.68 -9.32
N ARG A 85 -3.25 2.54 -8.65
CA ARG A 85 -2.84 3.92 -8.35
C ARG A 85 -1.58 3.95 -7.48
N THR A 86 -1.45 3.05 -6.51
CA THR A 86 -0.24 2.91 -5.69
C THR A 86 0.97 2.57 -6.55
N ALA A 87 0.87 1.59 -7.44
CA ALA A 87 1.94 1.17 -8.33
C ALA A 87 2.35 2.29 -9.30
N THR A 88 1.39 2.87 -10.02
CA THR A 88 1.66 3.79 -11.13
C THR A 88 1.94 5.22 -10.67
N GLN A 89 1.13 5.76 -9.76
CA GLN A 89 1.23 7.17 -9.35
C GLN A 89 2.27 7.38 -8.24
N HIS A 90 2.39 6.44 -7.31
CA HIS A 90 3.30 6.60 -6.17
C HIS A 90 4.65 5.91 -6.37
N LEU A 91 4.69 4.73 -6.99
CA LEU A 91 5.92 3.94 -7.16
C LEU A 91 6.48 3.95 -8.59
N ARG A 92 5.80 4.66 -9.50
CA ARG A 92 6.20 4.88 -10.90
C ARG A 92 6.46 3.57 -11.66
N TYR A 93 5.64 2.57 -11.41
CA TYR A 93 5.53 1.40 -12.28
C TYR A 93 4.72 1.75 -13.54
N ALA A 94 4.95 1.04 -14.64
CA ALA A 94 4.16 1.19 -15.85
C ALA A 94 2.76 0.58 -15.69
N SER A 95 2.65 -0.50 -14.89
CA SER A 95 1.38 -1.19 -14.63
C SER A 95 1.36 -1.85 -13.24
N LEU A 96 0.18 -2.31 -12.81
CA LEU A 96 0.04 -3.11 -11.60
C LEU A 96 0.68 -4.50 -11.77
N ALA A 97 0.57 -5.12 -12.94
CA ALA A 97 1.25 -6.37 -13.25
C ALA A 97 2.77 -6.30 -13.08
N GLU A 98 3.40 -5.19 -13.48
CA GLU A 98 4.84 -4.97 -13.27
C GLU A 98 5.19 -4.94 -11.78
N ALA A 99 4.40 -4.21 -10.98
CA ALA A 99 4.59 -4.15 -9.53
C ALA A 99 4.39 -5.52 -8.86
N MET A 100 3.42 -6.33 -9.32
CA MET A 100 3.21 -7.68 -8.81
C MET A 100 4.31 -8.65 -9.21
N SER A 101 4.87 -8.51 -10.42
CA SER A 101 6.04 -9.28 -10.84
C SER A 101 7.25 -8.97 -9.96
N ASP A 102 7.49 -7.69 -9.63
CA ASP A 102 8.54 -7.30 -8.70
C ASP A 102 8.29 -7.80 -7.29
N LEU A 103 7.07 -7.67 -6.78
CA LEU A 103 6.71 -8.18 -5.46
C LEU A 103 7.03 -9.68 -5.33
N ARG A 104 6.75 -10.46 -6.39
CA ARG A 104 6.95 -11.92 -6.41
C ARG A 104 8.40 -12.33 -6.64
N ASN A 105 9.06 -11.71 -7.63
CA ASN A 105 10.34 -12.18 -8.16
C ASN A 105 11.53 -11.34 -7.69
N ARG A 106 11.30 -10.07 -7.34
CA ARG A 106 12.34 -9.08 -7.01
C ARG A 106 11.89 -8.16 -5.87
N PRO A 107 11.50 -8.68 -4.69
CA PRO A 107 10.88 -7.87 -3.63
C PRO A 107 11.78 -6.71 -3.16
N HIS A 108 13.10 -6.86 -3.25
CA HIS A 108 14.06 -5.80 -2.96
C HIS A 108 13.91 -4.56 -3.85
N ILE A 109 13.48 -4.71 -5.12
CA ILE A 109 13.23 -3.57 -6.03
C ILE A 109 12.01 -2.78 -5.56
N LEU A 110 10.94 -3.48 -5.17
CA LEU A 110 9.75 -2.84 -4.60
C LEU A 110 10.11 -2.08 -3.31
N GLU A 111 10.92 -2.69 -2.44
CA GLU A 111 11.37 -2.07 -1.20
C GLU A 111 12.17 -0.78 -1.45
N MET A 112 13.11 -0.78 -2.40
CA MET A 112 13.83 0.43 -2.76
C MET A 112 12.90 1.54 -3.27
N LYS A 113 11.91 1.21 -4.11
CA LYS A 113 10.92 2.19 -4.59
C LYS A 113 10.08 2.75 -3.45
N LEU A 114 9.63 1.90 -2.50
CA LEU A 114 8.90 2.34 -1.30
C LEU A 114 9.72 3.32 -0.46
N MET A 115 10.99 3.02 -0.20
CA MET A 115 11.90 3.88 0.56
C MET A 115 12.12 5.24 -0.11
N ASN A 116 12.28 5.25 -1.44
CA ASN A 116 12.47 6.47 -2.23
C ASN A 116 11.22 7.36 -2.23
N THR A 117 10.03 6.78 -2.44
CA THR A 117 8.77 7.53 -2.51
C THR A 117 8.35 8.11 -1.16
N ALA A 118 8.70 7.43 -0.06
CA ALA A 118 8.40 7.92 1.27
C ALA A 118 9.35 9.02 1.76
N GLU A 119 10.30 9.48 0.95
CA GLU A 119 11.32 10.46 1.36
C GLU A 119 12.15 9.97 2.55
N TYR A 120 12.23 8.64 2.75
CA TYR A 120 12.91 8.04 3.89
C TYR A 120 14.45 8.17 3.81
N LEU A 121 14.96 8.41 2.60
CA LEU A 121 16.39 8.57 2.30
C LEU A 121 16.79 10.04 2.02
N ARG A 122 15.93 11.01 2.32
CA ARG A 122 16.23 12.45 2.17
C ARG A 122 16.69 13.09 3.47
#